data_AF-A0A7C0WI69-F1
#
_entry.id   AF-A0A7C0WI69-F1
#
_cell.length_a   1.000
_cell.length_b   1.000
_cell.length_c   1.000
_cell.angle_alpha   90.00
_cell.angle_beta   90.00
_cell.angle_gamma   90.00
#
_symmetry.space_group_name_H-M   'P 1'
#
loop_
_entity.id
_entity.type
_entity.pdbx_description
1 polymer ?
#
loop_
_entity_poly.entity_id
_entity_poly.type
_entity_poly.pdbx_seq_one_letter_code
_entity_poly.pdbx_strand_id
1 'polypeptide(L)'
;MNMYRRRQFAYLSAVFLILGTVGVIGFFPVNFESRYTCIYHRFFCDGMQNPTLDVADGNRPGGLCYNSEVPHNDLLKRYLIPFGFLWWSSIGLLVAGIYLAKVNIPANFGQRNAEN
;
A
#
# COMPACT_ATOMS: atom_id res chain seq x y z
N MET A 1 21.39 -9.78 26.54
CA MET A 1 20.13 -9.43 25.83
C MET A 1 19.25 -10.69 25.82
N ASN A 2 18.13 -10.70 26.55
CA ASN A 2 17.31 -11.91 26.77
C ASN A 2 16.82 -12.50 25.44
N MET A 3 16.89 -13.83 25.27
CA MET A 3 16.44 -14.52 24.04
C MET A 3 15.02 -14.14 23.62
N TYR A 4 14.14 -13.89 24.60
CA TYR A 4 12.77 -13.43 24.36
C TYR A 4 12.70 -12.12 23.57
N ARG A 5 13.58 -11.15 23.89
CA ARG A 5 13.63 -9.84 23.24
C ARG A 5 14.03 -9.93 21.77
N ARG A 6 14.95 -10.85 21.42
CA ARG A 6 15.39 -11.08 20.03
C ARG A 6 14.26 -11.63 19.15
N ARG A 7 13.48 -12.57 19.68
CA ARG A 7 12.31 -13.10 18.96
C ARG A 7 11.28 -12.01 18.70
N GLN A 8 11.00 -11.17 19.71
CA GLN A 8 10.07 -10.05 19.54
C GLN A 8 10.50 -9.08 18.42
N PHE A 9 11.78 -8.72 18.36
CA PHE A 9 12.25 -7.84 17.27
C PHE A 9 12.19 -8.50 15.89
N ALA A 10 12.45 -9.81 15.80
CA ALA A 10 12.31 -10.55 14.53
C ALA A 10 10.86 -10.55 14.04
N TYR A 11 9.88 -10.79 14.93
CA TYR A 11 8.46 -10.70 14.60
C TYR A 11 8.06 -9.28 14.18
N LEU A 12 8.49 -8.25 14.93
CA LEU A 12 8.20 -6.86 14.58
C LEU A 12 8.76 -6.47 13.22
N SER A 13 10.00 -6.88 12.92
CA SER A 13 10.62 -6.66 11.61
C SER A 13 9.83 -7.32 10.49
N ALA A 14 9.42 -8.59 10.66
CA ALA A 14 8.61 -9.30 9.67
C ALA A 14 7.26 -8.61 9.42
N VAL A 15 6.58 -8.17 10.48
CA VAL A 15 5.31 -7.44 10.37
C VAL A 15 5.49 -6.14 9.59
N PHE A 16 6.53 -5.36 9.88
CA PHE A 16 6.81 -4.11 9.17
C PHE A 16 7.16 -4.32 7.70
N LEU A 17 7.91 -5.38 7.38
CA LEU A 17 8.19 -5.73 5.98
C LEU A 17 6.91 -6.10 5.22
N ILE A 18 6.04 -6.93 5.82
CA ILE A 18 4.78 -7.34 5.17
C ILE A 18 3.88 -6.13 4.95
N LEU A 19 3.60 -5.35 6.00
CA LEU A 19 2.73 -4.18 5.92
C LEU A 19 3.30 -3.11 4.99
N GLY A 20 4.60 -2.84 5.06
CA GLY A 20 5.28 -1.91 4.17
C GLY A 20 5.20 -2.34 2.72
N THR A 21 5.40 -3.62 2.43
CA THR A 21 5.33 -4.15 1.04
C THR A 21 3.91 -4.05 0.50
N VAL A 22 2.90 -4.47 1.27
CA VAL A 22 1.49 -4.36 0.88
C VAL A 22 1.09 -2.90 0.66
N GLY A 23 1.52 -1.99 1.54
CA GLY A 23 1.26 -0.56 1.42
C GLY A 23 1.92 0.05 0.18
N VAL A 24 3.19 -0.27 -0.10
CA VAL A 24 3.89 0.23 -1.28
C VAL A 24 3.23 -0.24 -2.57
N ILE A 25 2.78 -1.50 -2.63
CA ILE A 25 2.09 -2.05 -3.81
C ILE A 25 0.68 -1.45 -3.96
N GLY A 26 -0.10 -1.38 -2.86
CA GLY A 26 -1.49 -0.93 -2.90
C GLY A 26 -1.63 0.58 -3.16
N PHE A 27 -0.69 1.37 -2.62
CA PHE A 27 -0.64 2.82 -2.78
C PHE A 27 0.38 3.26 -3.84
N PHE A 28 0.87 2.33 -4.68
CA PHE A 28 1.78 2.68 -5.75
C PHE A 28 1.12 3.69 -6.69
N PRO A 29 1.74 4.86 -6.92
CA PRO A 29 1.23 5.83 -7.89
C PRO A 29 1.41 5.27 -9.29
N VAL A 30 0.34 4.68 -9.85
CA VAL A 30 0.33 4.22 -11.24
C VAL A 30 0.11 5.46 -12.13
N ASN A 31 0.88 5.55 -13.20
CA ASN A 31 1.02 6.70 -14.11
C ASN A 31 -0.27 7.55 -14.27
N PHE A 32 -0.16 8.85 -13.97
CA PHE A 32 -1.27 9.82 -13.87
C PHE A 32 -2.00 10.14 -15.18
N GLU A 33 -1.62 9.49 -16.28
CA GLU A 33 -2.22 9.67 -17.60
C GLU A 33 -3.60 8.99 -17.72
N SER A 34 -3.91 8.06 -16.81
CA SER A 34 -5.18 7.35 -16.73
C SER A 34 -6.03 7.88 -15.57
N ARG A 35 -7.36 7.93 -15.71
CA ARG A 35 -8.34 8.41 -14.70
C ARG A 35 -8.27 7.69 -13.34
N TYR A 36 -7.45 6.64 -13.22
CA TYR A 36 -7.32 5.83 -12.02
C TYR A 36 -5.99 6.14 -11.33
N THR A 37 -6.06 6.83 -10.18
CA THR A 37 -4.88 7.30 -9.45
C THR A 37 -4.17 6.21 -8.63
N CYS A 38 -4.80 5.05 -8.39
CA CYS A 38 -4.21 3.92 -7.67
C CYS A 38 -4.97 2.59 -7.92
N ILE A 39 -4.28 1.46 -7.69
CA ILE A 39 -4.88 0.10 -7.79
C ILE A 39 -6.07 -0.04 -6.84
N TYR A 40 -5.98 0.54 -5.64
CA TYR A 40 -7.10 0.59 -4.70
C TYR A 40 -8.34 1.23 -5.32
N HIS A 41 -8.21 2.42 -5.91
CA HIS A 41 -9.33 3.09 -6.57
C HIS A 41 -9.93 2.25 -7.71
N ARG A 42 -9.09 1.54 -8.46
CA ARG A 42 -9.53 0.63 -9.53
C ARG A 42 -10.38 -0.52 -8.98
N PHE A 43 -9.90 -1.23 -7.96
CA PHE A 43 -10.63 -2.38 -7.39
C PHE A 43 -11.98 -1.99 -6.76
N PHE A 44 -12.04 -0.85 -6.08
CA PHE A 44 -13.25 -0.45 -5.36
C PHE A 44 -14.28 0.27 -6.25
N CYS A 45 -13.88 0.95 -7.33
CA CYS A 45 -14.83 1.50 -8.30
C CYS A 45 -15.25 0.48 -9.37
N ASP A 46 -14.36 -0.40 -9.87
CA ASP A 46 -14.74 -1.40 -10.87
C ASP A 46 -15.57 -2.55 -10.24
N GLY A 47 -15.36 -2.87 -8.97
CA GLY A 47 -16.03 -3.98 -8.27
C GLY A 47 -17.50 -3.77 -7.92
N MET A 48 -18.04 -2.54 -8.04
CA MET A 48 -19.46 -2.25 -7.79
C MET A 48 -20.30 -2.14 -9.06
N GLN A 49 -19.72 -2.36 -10.24
CA GLN A 49 -20.45 -2.41 -11.49
C GLN A 49 -21.04 -3.81 -11.70
N ASN A 50 -22.01 -4.19 -10.86
CA ASN A 50 -22.93 -5.27 -11.22
C ASN A 50 -23.69 -4.83 -12.48
N PRO A 51 -23.66 -5.60 -13.58
CA PRO A 51 -24.43 -5.32 -14.78
C PRO A 51 -25.89 -5.71 -14.52
N THR A 52 -26.60 -4.95 -13.70
CA THR A 52 -28.05 -5.00 -13.71
C THR A 52 -28.53 -4.13 -14.85
N LEU A 53 -28.73 -4.80 -15.99
CA LEU A 53 -29.92 -4.66 -16.84
C LEU A 53 -30.76 -3.41 -16.54
N ASP A 54 -30.62 -2.43 -17.44
CA ASP A 54 -31.68 -1.60 -18.00
C ASP A 54 -32.93 -1.40 -17.11
N VAL A 55 -32.87 -0.44 -16.20
CA VAL A 55 -34.06 0.35 -15.87
C VAL A 55 -33.65 1.82 -15.78
N ALA A 56 -33.97 2.55 -16.84
CA ALA A 56 -33.94 4.01 -16.88
C ALA A 56 -34.96 4.57 -15.89
N ASP A 57 -34.57 4.75 -14.64
CA ASP A 57 -35.36 5.53 -13.68
C ASP A 57 -34.52 6.72 -13.21
N GLY A 58 -34.90 7.90 -13.71
CA GLY A 58 -34.13 9.15 -13.69
C GLY A 58 -34.10 9.85 -12.34
N ASN A 59 -34.02 9.14 -11.22
CA ASN A 59 -34.02 9.82 -9.91
C ASN A 59 -33.40 9.04 -8.74
N ARG A 60 -32.25 8.38 -8.93
CA ARG A 60 -31.46 7.84 -7.80
C ARG A 60 -30.13 8.59 -7.62
N PRO A 61 -29.75 8.90 -6.36
CA PRO A 61 -28.47 9.51 -6.05
C PRO A 61 -27.36 8.59 -6.55
N GLY A 62 -26.62 9.08 -7.54
CA GLY A 62 -25.64 8.31 -8.29
C GLY A 62 -24.64 7.61 -7.39
N GLY A 63 -24.29 6.39 -7.79
CA GLY A 63 -23.19 5.65 -7.18
C GLY A 63 -21.95 6.52 -7.01
N LEU A 64 -21.21 6.26 -5.93
CA LEU A 64 -20.02 7.00 -5.47
C LEU A 64 -18.90 7.20 -6.50
N CYS A 65 -19.01 6.63 -7.71
CA CYS A 65 -18.10 6.84 -8.83
C CYS A 65 -18.82 7.61 -9.98
N TYR A 66 -19.54 8.70 -9.66
CA TYR A 66 -20.23 9.54 -10.63
C TYR A 66 -19.23 10.27 -11.54
N ASN A 67 -19.42 10.14 -12.86
CA ASN A 67 -18.68 10.79 -13.95
C ASN A 67 -18.88 12.31 -14.00
N SER A 68 -18.67 12.99 -12.88
CA SER A 68 -18.40 14.41 -12.89
C SER A 68 -17.03 14.60 -13.53
N GLU A 69 -16.96 15.31 -14.66
CA GLU A 69 -15.74 15.88 -15.22
C GLU A 69 -15.15 16.88 -14.22
N VAL A 70 -14.74 16.40 -13.05
CA VAL A 70 -13.96 17.19 -12.11
C VAL A 70 -12.64 17.45 -12.82
N PRO A 71 -12.21 18.72 -12.96
CA PRO A 71 -10.94 19.03 -13.59
C PRO A 71 -9.84 18.20 -12.94
N HIS A 72 -9.06 17.50 -13.77
CA HIS A 72 -8.03 16.55 -13.34
C HIS A 72 -7.08 17.14 -12.28
N ASN A 73 -6.86 18.46 -12.31
CA ASN A 73 -6.06 19.21 -11.36
C ASN A 73 -6.62 19.20 -9.92
N ASP A 74 -7.94 19.22 -9.75
CA ASP A 74 -8.57 19.20 -8.42
C ASP A 74 -8.58 17.80 -7.81
N LEU A 75 -8.75 16.77 -8.64
CA LEU A 75 -8.58 15.37 -8.22
C LEU A 75 -7.14 15.13 -7.76
N LEU A 76 -6.16 15.59 -8.53
CA LEU A 76 -4.76 15.43 -8.19
C LEU A 76 -4.44 16.06 -6.84
N LYS A 77 -4.85 17.32 -6.58
CA LYS A 77 -4.58 17.97 -5.28
C LYS A 77 -5.24 17.24 -4.11
N ARG A 78 -6.47 16.75 -4.29
CA ARG A 78 -7.23 16.10 -3.22
C ARG A 78 -6.68 14.73 -2.85
N TYR A 79 -6.13 14.00 -3.82
CA TYR A 79 -5.62 12.65 -3.63
C TYR A 79 -4.11 12.57 -3.43
N LEU A 80 -3.32 13.44 -4.05
CA LEU A 80 -1.86 13.36 -3.99
C LEU A 80 -1.31 13.52 -2.57
N ILE A 81 -1.93 14.36 -1.74
CA ILE A 81 -1.50 14.56 -0.35
C ILE A 81 -1.77 13.31 0.52
N PRO A 82 -3.02 12.82 0.68
CA PRO A 82 -3.27 11.66 1.53
C PRO A 82 -2.63 10.38 0.97
N PHE A 83 -2.68 10.17 -0.35
CA PHE A 83 -2.08 8.97 -0.96
C PHE A 83 -0.55 9.02 -0.93
N GLY A 84 0.05 10.19 -1.19
CA GLY A 84 1.49 10.37 -1.07
C GLY A 84 1.96 10.09 0.35
N PHE A 85 1.25 10.61 1.36
CA PHE A 85 1.59 10.35 2.77
C PHE A 85 1.50 8.87 3.13
N LEU A 86 0.45 8.16 2.69
CA LEU A 86 0.30 6.72 2.91
C LEU A 86 1.40 5.90 2.20
N TRP A 87 1.79 6.31 1.01
CA TRP A 87 2.86 5.66 0.27
C TRP A 87 4.22 5.87 0.95
N TRP A 88 4.56 7.11 1.31
CA TRP A 88 5.81 7.42 2.01
C TRP A 88 5.91 6.76 3.39
N SER A 89 4.80 6.69 4.15
CA SER A 89 4.78 5.98 5.43
C SER A 89 4.97 4.47 5.26
N SER A 90 4.45 3.88 4.18
CA SER A 90 4.68 2.47 3.84
C SER A 90 6.15 2.19 3.52
N ILE A 91 6.82 3.09 2.78
CA ILE A 91 8.27 3.03 2.54
C ILE A 91 9.04 3.16 3.86
N GLY A 92 8.65 4.09 4.73
CA GLY A 92 9.26 4.28 6.05
C GLY A 92 9.18 3.02 6.91
N LEU A 93 8.04 2.35 6.94
CA LEU A 93 7.85 1.06 7.62
C LEU A 93 8.75 -0.03 7.03
N LEU A 94 8.88 -0.08 5.70
CA LEU A 94 9.72 -1.06 5.01
C LEU A 94 11.20 -0.84 5.35
N VAL A 95 11.68 0.40 5.30
CA VAL A 95 13.06 0.77 5.69
C VAL A 95 13.32 0.46 7.16
N ALA A 96 12.38 0.76 8.06
CA ALA A 96 12.47 0.42 9.48
C ALA A 96 12.52 -1.11 9.68
N GLY A 97 11.72 -1.87 8.94
CA GLY A 97 11.72 -3.33 8.94
C GLY A 97 13.07 -3.91 8.53
N ILE A 98 13.67 -3.41 7.44
CA ILE A 98 15.01 -3.80 6.97
C ILE A 98 16.08 -3.45 8.00
N TYR A 99 16.02 -2.25 8.57
CA TYR A 99 16.97 -1.81 9.59
C TYR A 99 16.93 -2.73 10.82
N LEU A 100 15.73 -3.04 11.32
CA LEU A 100 15.53 -3.96 12.45
C LEU A 100 15.97 -5.39 12.12
N ALA A 101 15.76 -5.85 10.89
CA ALA A 101 16.25 -7.16 10.43
C ALA A 101 17.77 -7.20 10.51
N LYS A 102 18.45 -6.20 9.91
CA LYS A 102 19.91 -6.12 9.88
C LYS A 102 20.53 -6.09 11.28
N VAL A 103 19.94 -5.34 12.21
CA VAL A 103 20.41 -5.24 13.61
C VAL A 103 20.27 -6.57 14.36
N ASN A 104 19.31 -7.43 13.99
CA ASN A 104 19.07 -8.70 14.67
C ASN A 104 19.78 -9.91 14.05
N ILE A 105 20.38 -9.80 12.86
CA ILE A 105 21.12 -10.93 12.26
C ILE A 105 22.37 -11.19 13.11
N PRO A 106 22.48 -12.38 13.76
CA PRO A 106 23.68 -12.72 14.49
C PRO A 106 24.83 -12.91 13.50
N ALA A 107 25.98 -12.26 13.76
CA ALA A 107 27.20 -12.35 12.94
C ALA A 107 27.68 -13.80 12.69
N ASN A 108 27.22 -14.76 13.50
CA ASN A 108 27.56 -16.17 13.38
C ASN A 108 26.97 -16.91 12.17
N PHE A 109 26.09 -16.30 11.37
CA PHE A 109 25.66 -16.92 10.10
C PHE A 109 26.72 -16.85 9.01
N GLY A 110 27.70 -15.94 9.12
CA GLY A 110 28.81 -15.84 8.17
C GLY A 110 29.91 -16.89 8.38
N GLN A 111 30.13 -17.34 9.62
CA GLN A 111 31.22 -18.28 9.90
C GLN A 111 30.90 -19.74 9.55
N ARG A 112 29.64 -20.18 9.59
CA ARG A 112 29.29 -21.58 9.27
C ARG A 112 29.42 -21.93 7.79
N ASN A 113 29.47 -20.93 6.90
CA ASN A 113 29.67 -21.15 5.46
C ASN A 113 31.14 -21.10 5.05
N ALA A 114 32.06 -20.81 5.98
CA ALA A 114 33.50 -20.75 5.70
C ALA A 114 34.25 -22.02 6.16
N GLU A 115 33.58 -22.95 6.85
CA GLU A 115 34.14 -24.22 7.33
C GLU A 115 33.60 -25.46 6.59
N ASN A 116 32.78 -25.26 5.55
CA ASN A 116 32.36 -26.30 4.58
C ASN A 116 32.89 -25.92 3.20
#